data_AF-A0A5A7UF98-F1
#
_entry.id   AF-A0A5A7UF98-F1
#
_cell.length_a   1.000
_cell.length_b   1.000
_cell.length_c   1.000
_cell.angle_alpha   90.00
_cell.angle_beta   90.00
_cell.angle_gamma   90.00
#
_symmetry.space_group_name_H-M   'P 1'
#
loop_
_entity.id
_entity.type
_entity.pdbx_description
1 polymer ?
#
loop_
_entity_poly.entity_id
_entity_poly.type
_entity_poly.pdbx_seq_one_letter_code
_entity_poly.pdbx_strand_id
1 'polypeptide(L)'
;MGKLAYILDGDNVRHGLNHNLGFKAEDRAENIRRVGEVAKLFTDAGVICIASVISPYRRDRDVCRAILPDGYFIEGTLSFPYESPQAIELLTTMLDMFVCNNGDDRNQKLSD
;
A
#
# COMPACT_ATOMS: atom_id res chain seq x y z
N MET A 1 4.26 -12.50 -21.54
CA MET A 1 4.14 -13.44 -20.39
C MET A 1 3.41 -12.71 -19.28
N GLY A 2 2.52 -13.39 -18.55
CA GLY A 2 1.82 -12.79 -17.40
C GLY A 2 2.71 -12.78 -16.15
N LYS A 3 2.49 -11.80 -15.28
CA LYS A 3 3.10 -11.72 -13.94
C LYS A 3 2.01 -12.03 -12.91
N LEU A 4 2.36 -12.79 -11.87
CA LEU A 4 1.45 -13.05 -10.76
C LEU A 4 1.37 -11.81 -9.89
N ALA A 5 0.15 -11.34 -9.63
CA ALA A 5 -0.11 -10.19 -8.79
C ALA A 5 -1.18 -10.51 -7.74
N TYR A 6 -1.10 -9.85 -6.58
CA TYR A 6 -2.07 -9.97 -5.51
C TYR A 6 -2.39 -8.62 -4.89
N ILE A 7 -3.66 -8.39 -4.55
CA ILE A 7 -4.14 -7.13 -3.99
C ILE A 7 -4.38 -7.30 -2.49
N LEU A 8 -3.64 -6.53 -1.69
CA LEU A 8 -3.92 -6.32 -0.27
C LEU A 8 -4.85 -5.12 -0.14
N ASP A 9 -6.15 -5.42 -0.19
CA ASP A 9 -7.19 -4.42 -0.01
C ASP A 9 -7.41 -4.09 1.48
N GLY A 10 -7.58 -2.80 1.79
CA GLY A 10 -7.75 -2.32 3.15
C GLY A 10 -8.94 -2.95 3.86
N ASP A 11 -10.05 -3.19 3.17
CA ASP A 11 -11.24 -3.80 3.77
C ASP A 11 -11.00 -5.29 4.06
N ASN A 12 -10.44 -6.05 3.11
CA ASN A 12 -10.10 -7.45 3.32
C ASN A 12 -9.10 -7.64 4.47
N VAL A 13 -8.07 -6.78 4.53
CA VAL A 13 -7.09 -6.80 5.61
C VAL A 13 -7.74 -6.47 6.95
N ARG A 14 -8.65 -5.49 7.01
CA ARG A 14 -9.37 -5.11 8.23
C ARG A 14 -10.40 -6.13 8.69
N HIS A 15 -11.05 -6.86 7.79
CA HIS A 15 -11.97 -7.93 8.20
C HIS A 15 -11.23 -9.19 8.69
N GLY A 16 -10.00 -9.43 8.21
CA GLY A 16 -9.19 -10.59 8.57
C GLY A 16 -8.02 -10.25 9.48
N LEU A 17 -6.85 -10.06 8.88
CA LEU A 17 -5.56 -9.91 9.57
C LEU A 17 -5.58 -8.82 10.66
N ASN A 18 -6.29 -7.71 10.41
CA ASN A 18 -6.30 -6.51 11.23
C ASN A 18 -7.65 -6.22 11.88
N HIS A 19 -8.52 -7.24 12.03
CA HIS A 19 -9.84 -7.10 12.67
C HIS A 19 -9.80 -6.57 14.10
N ASN A 20 -8.66 -6.74 14.77
CA ASN A 20 -8.46 -6.28 16.13
C ASN A 20 -8.00 -4.81 16.23
N LEU A 21 -7.77 -4.12 15.11
CA LEU A 21 -7.28 -2.74 15.08
C LEU A 21 -8.43 -1.75 14.83
N GLY A 22 -8.50 -0.71 15.66
CA GLY A 22 -9.46 0.38 15.49
C GLY A 22 -9.01 1.42 14.45
N PHE A 23 -9.42 2.67 14.69
CA PHE A 23 -9.15 3.82 13.82
C PHE A 23 -8.29 4.90 14.49
N LYS A 24 -7.73 4.62 15.67
CA LYS A 24 -6.78 5.50 16.34
C LYS A 24 -5.48 5.61 15.54
N ALA A 25 -4.68 6.64 15.81
CA ALA A 25 -3.43 6.87 15.09
C ALA A 25 -2.47 5.68 15.22
N GLU A 26 -2.39 5.08 16.41
CA GLU A 26 -1.54 3.92 16.70
C GLU A 26 -2.03 2.67 15.95
N ASP A 27 -3.34 2.44 15.94
CA ASP A 27 -3.96 1.33 15.21
C ASP A 27 -3.74 1.46 13.69
N ARG A 28 -3.77 2.70 13.16
CA ARG A 28 -3.46 2.97 11.75
C ARG A 28 -2.00 2.68 11.44
N ALA A 29 -1.08 3.12 12.30
CA ALA A 29 0.34 2.83 12.13
C ALA A 29 0.62 1.32 12.15
N GLU A 30 0.01 0.58 13.08
CA GLU A 30 0.15 -0.88 13.14
C GLU A 30 -0.49 -1.58 11.94
N ASN A 31 -1.62 -1.09 11.43
CA ASN A 31 -2.24 -1.59 10.22
C ASN A 31 -1.27 -1.49 9.02
N ILE A 32 -0.63 -0.34 8.83
CA ILE A 32 0.34 -0.12 7.75
C ILE A 32 1.60 -0.97 7.95
N ARG A 33 2.11 -1.07 9.18
CA ARG A 33 3.25 -1.95 9.49
C ARG A 33 2.98 -3.41 9.10
N ARG A 34 1.82 -3.96 9.50
CA ARG A 34 1.43 -5.34 9.16
C ARG A 34 1.26 -5.55 7.66
N VAL A 35 0.60 -4.62 6.97
CA VAL A 35 0.45 -4.67 5.51
C VAL A 35 1.81 -4.65 4.81
N GLY A 36 2.74 -3.82 5.26
CA GLY A 36 4.11 -3.77 4.75
C GLY A 36 4.84 -5.11 4.88
N GLU A 37 4.78 -5.75 6.05
CA GLU A 37 5.40 -7.06 6.28
C GLU A 37 4.79 -8.15 5.38
N VAL A 38 3.47 -8.16 5.21
CA VAL A 38 2.81 -9.11 4.30
C VAL A 38 3.18 -8.83 2.84
N ALA A 39 3.23 -7.57 2.44
CA ALA A 39 3.65 -7.18 1.10
C ALA A 39 5.09 -7.61 0.79
N LYS A 40 5.98 -7.53 1.79
CA LYS A 40 7.34 -8.08 1.70
C LYS A 40 7.33 -9.59 1.47
N LEU A 41 6.55 -10.36 2.23
CA LEU A 41 6.45 -11.81 2.02
C LEU A 41 5.96 -12.18 0.61
N PHE A 42 4.98 -11.44 0.07
CA PHE A 42 4.53 -11.63 -1.31
C PHE A 42 5.63 -11.31 -2.31
N THR A 43 6.36 -10.22 -2.08
CA THR A 43 7.47 -9.81 -2.94
C THR A 43 8.57 -10.85 -2.94
N ASP A 44 8.98 -11.32 -1.76
CA ASP A 44 9.97 -12.39 -1.58
C ASP A 44 9.54 -13.70 -2.29
N ALA A 45 8.23 -13.97 -2.33
CA ALA A 45 7.65 -15.10 -3.06
C ALA A 45 7.54 -14.90 -4.59
N GLY A 46 7.97 -13.76 -5.13
CA GLY A 46 7.90 -13.44 -6.56
C GLY A 46 6.55 -12.96 -7.04
N VAL A 47 5.67 -12.52 -6.13
CA VAL A 47 4.36 -11.96 -6.45
C VAL A 47 4.43 -10.43 -6.42
N ILE A 48 3.86 -9.79 -7.43
CA ILE A 48 3.67 -8.34 -7.41
C ILE A 48 2.55 -8.04 -6.39
N CYS A 49 2.92 -7.46 -5.25
CA CYS A 49 1.96 -7.10 -4.23
C CYS A 49 1.48 -5.67 -4.44
N ILE A 50 0.16 -5.47 -4.55
CA ILE A 50 -0.47 -4.16 -4.65
C ILE A 50 -1.26 -3.94 -3.36
N ALA A 51 -0.81 -3.05 -2.49
CA ALA A 51 -1.55 -2.70 -1.29
C ALA A 51 -2.32 -1.40 -1.49
N SER A 52 -3.65 -1.46 -1.42
CA SER A 52 -4.55 -0.30 -1.52
C SER A 52 -5.12 0.02 -0.15
N VAL A 53 -4.37 0.79 0.62
CA VAL A 53 -4.69 1.08 2.02
C VAL A 53 -4.60 2.57 2.31
N ILE A 54 -5.40 3.00 3.29
CA ILE A 54 -5.36 4.37 3.79
C ILE A 54 -4.13 4.55 4.71
N SER A 55 -3.15 5.35 4.29
CA SER A 55 -1.93 5.66 5.05
C SER A 55 -1.65 7.16 5.11
N PRO A 56 -2.35 7.91 5.98
CA PRO A 56 -2.22 9.37 6.04
C PRO A 56 -0.84 9.86 6.49
N TYR A 57 -0.09 9.03 7.20
CA TYR A 57 1.20 9.41 7.80
C TYR A 57 2.37 8.94 6.95
N ARG A 58 3.11 9.91 6.40
CA ARG A 58 4.30 9.63 5.58
C ARG A 58 5.33 8.75 6.31
N ARG A 59 5.53 8.94 7.62
CA ARG A 59 6.49 8.14 8.39
C ARG A 59 6.20 6.65 8.29
N ASP A 60 4.92 6.26 8.32
CA ASP A 60 4.54 4.84 8.33
C ASP A 60 4.79 4.23 6.95
N ARG A 61 4.62 5.02 5.87
CA ARG A 61 5.00 4.62 4.50
C ARG A 61 6.50 4.52 4.33
N ASP A 62 7.26 5.42 4.94
CA ASP A 62 8.72 5.38 4.93
C ASP A 62 9.26 4.12 5.62
N VAL A 63 8.60 3.68 6.71
CA VAL A 63 8.90 2.40 7.36
C VAL A 63 8.64 1.22 6.40
N CYS A 64 7.48 1.19 5.72
CA CYS A 64 7.19 0.15 4.73
C CYS A 64 8.17 0.16 3.54
N ARG A 65 8.61 1.33 3.09
CA ARG A 65 9.65 1.44 2.06
C ARG A 65 10.98 0.86 2.53
N ALA A 66 11.38 1.15 3.78
CA ALA A 66 12.68 0.76 4.32
C ALA A 66 12.84 -0.75 4.58
N ILE A 67 11.74 -1.51 4.70
CA ILE A 67 11.81 -2.97 4.88
C ILE A 67 12.01 -3.75 3.57
N LEU A 68 11.84 -3.08 2.42
CA LEU A 68 12.01 -3.64 1.08
C LEU A 68 13.34 -3.18 0.47
N PRO A 69 13.94 -3.97 -0.46
CA PRO A 69 15.12 -3.53 -1.20
C PRO A 69 14.86 -2.28 -2.05
N ASP A 70 15.92 -1.52 -2.34
CA ASP A 70 15.81 -0.31 -3.16
C ASP A 70 15.19 -0.60 -4.53
N GLY A 71 14.19 0.22 -4.89
CA GLY A 71 13.46 0.10 -6.15
C GLY A 71 12.35 -0.96 -6.15
N TYR A 72 12.12 -1.65 -5.03
CA TYR A 72 11.06 -2.66 -4.94
C TYR A 72 9.74 -2.02 -4.52
N PHE A 73 9.76 -0.84 -3.90
CA PHE A 73 8.58 -0.13 -3.42
C PHE A 73 8.25 1.07 -4.30
N ILE A 74 7.04 1.09 -4.86
CA ILE A 74 6.50 2.21 -5.63
C ILE A 74 5.27 2.74 -4.89
N GLU A 75 5.23 4.06 -4.67
CA GLU A 75 4.10 4.75 -4.02
C GLU A 75 3.30 5.54 -5.07
N GLY A 76 2.01 5.25 -5.17
CA GLY A 76 1.05 6.04 -5.94
C GLY A 76 0.06 6.74 -5.01
N THR A 77 -0.02 8.05 -5.09
CA THR A 77 -1.00 8.85 -4.32
C THR A 77 -2.19 9.20 -5.18
N LEU A 78 -3.39 8.84 -4.72
CA LEU A 78 -4.64 9.26 -5.33
C LEU A 78 -5.09 10.60 -4.72
N SER A 79 -5.07 11.66 -5.53
CA SER A 79 -5.59 12.98 -5.18
C SER A 79 -6.79 13.28 -6.06
N PHE A 80 -7.89 13.72 -5.45
CA PHE A 80 -9.07 14.17 -6.16
C PHE A 80 -9.27 15.67 -5.90
N PRO A 81 -9.63 16.45 -6.93
CA PRO A 81 -9.96 17.86 -6.74
C PRO A 81 -11.18 17.99 -5.83
N TYR A 82 -11.04 18.82 -4.80
CA TYR A 82 -12.06 19.10 -3.81
C TYR A 82 -13.19 19.92 -4.43
N GLU A 83 -14.22 19.27 -4.97
CA GLU A 83 -15.37 19.99 -5.55
C GLU A 83 -16.75 19.54 -5.05
N SER A 84 -16.85 18.52 -4.17
CA SER A 84 -18.15 18.13 -3.59
C SER A 84 -18.14 18.01 -2.06
N PRO A 85 -19.16 18.52 -1.35
CA PRO A 85 -19.31 18.37 0.10
C PRO A 85 -19.43 16.90 0.54
N GLN A 86 -19.92 16.00 -0.32
CA GLN A 86 -19.96 14.55 -0.06
C GLN A 86 -18.58 13.91 -0.05
N ALA A 87 -17.59 14.58 -0.62
CA ALA A 87 -16.23 14.08 -0.68
C ALA A 87 -15.45 14.38 0.61
N ILE A 88 -15.94 15.23 1.52
CA ILE A 88 -15.29 15.51 2.82
C ILE A 88 -15.10 14.24 3.67
N GLU A 89 -15.99 13.25 3.53
CA GLU A 89 -15.90 11.97 4.25
C GLU A 89 -14.95 10.96 3.55
N LEU A 90 -14.63 11.17 2.28
CA LEU A 90 -13.75 10.33 1.44
C LEU A 90 -12.38 10.96 1.14
N LEU A 91 -12.17 12.27 1.35
CA LEU A 91 -11.06 13.05 0.76
C LEU A 91 -9.88 13.35 1.69
N THR A 92 -9.87 12.94 2.95
CA THR A 92 -8.75 13.31 3.84
C THR A 92 -7.66 12.25 3.92
N THR A 93 -7.80 11.17 3.17
CA THR A 93 -6.88 10.04 3.23
C THR A 93 -6.36 9.76 1.84
N MET A 94 -5.08 10.07 1.63
CA MET A 94 -4.30 9.49 0.54
C MET A 94 -4.56 7.98 0.58
N LEU A 95 -5.35 7.48 -0.37
CA LEU A 95 -5.33 6.07 -0.68
C LEU A 95 -3.99 5.87 -1.37
N ASP A 96 -3.05 5.31 -0.61
CA ASP A 96 -1.73 5.03 -1.16
C ASP A 96 -1.78 3.62 -1.74
N MET A 97 -1.36 3.53 -2.99
CA MET A 97 -1.13 2.26 -3.65
C MET A 97 0.36 1.96 -3.55
N PHE A 98 0.71 0.87 -2.86
CA PHE A 98 2.07 0.39 -2.81
C PHE A 98 2.24 -0.78 -3.75
N VAL A 99 3.11 -0.66 -4.74
CA VAL A 99 3.51 -1.80 -5.57
C VAL A 99 4.85 -2.31 -5.08
N CYS A 100 4.87 -3.56 -4.66
CA CYS A 100 6.07 -4.27 -4.23
C CYS A 100 6.43 -5.32 -5.28
N ASN A 101 7.61 -5.21 -5.92
CA ASN A 101 8.01 -6.08 -7.04
C ASN A 101 9.40 -6.66 -6.82
N ASN A 102 9.69 -7.84 -7.39
CA ASN A 102 10.91 -8.60 -7.16
C ASN A 102 12.14 -8.13 -7.98
N GLY A 103 12.20 -6.85 -8.37
CA GLY A 103 13.36 -6.21 -9.01
C GLY A 103 13.74 -6.67 -10.43
N ASP A 104 13.19 -7.79 -10.90
CA ASP A 104 13.46 -8.37 -12.22
C ASP A 104 12.83 -7.55 -13.38
N ASP A 105 11.88 -6.67 -13.07
CA ASP A 105 11.15 -5.86 -14.08
C ASP A 105 11.75 -4.48 -14.35
N ARG A 106 12.96 -4.17 -13.87
CA ARG A 106 13.64 -2.89 -14.14
C ARG A 106 13.92 -2.62 -15.64
N ASN A 107 13.68 -3.59 -16.52
CA ASN A 107 13.78 -3.44 -17.98
C ASN A 107 12.46 -3.09 -18.69
N GLN A 108 11.33 -2.98 -18.00
CA GLN A 108 10.11 -2.38 -18.54
C GLN A 108 9.91 -1.02 -17.89
N LYS A 109 10.68 -0.05 -18.38
CA LYS A 109 10.48 1.37 -18.07
C LYS A 109 9.01 1.73 -18.20
N LEU A 110 8.54 2.54 -17.25
CA LEU A 110 7.51 3.56 -17.49
C LEU A 110 7.96 4.40 -18.70
N SER A 111 7.64 3.91 -19.89
CA SER A 111 7.68 4.62 -21.16
C SER A 111 6.49 4.09 -21.94
N ASP A 112 5.31 4.58 -21.56
CA ASP A 112 4.16 4.85 -22.42
C ASP A 112 3.30 5.89 -21.69
#